data_AF-A0A968P410-F1
#
_entry.id   AF-A0A968P410-F1
#
_cell.length_a   1.000
_cell.length_b   1.000
_cell.length_c   1.000
_cell.angle_alpha   90.00
_cell.angle_beta   90.00
_cell.angle_gamma   90.00
#
_symmetry.space_group_name_H-M   'P 1'
#
loop_
_entity.id
_entity.type
_entity.pdbx_description
1 polymer ?
#
loop_
_entity_poly.entity_id
_entity_poly.type
_entity_poly.pdbx_seq_one_letter_code
_entity_poly.pdbx_strand_id
1 'polypeptide(L)'
;MPDWLQYLLLAAAGAVSGTLNVVAGGGSFLTLPILIFLGLPPGVANGTNRISILLQNAVAAWSFDRYGVLDRRSLVWAAVPATAG
;
A
#
# COMPACT_ATOMS: atom_id res chain seq x y z
N MET A 1 -15.76 10.58 -19.25
CA MET A 1 -15.82 11.30 -17.96
C MET A 1 -14.81 12.41 -18.03
N PRO A 2 -15.05 13.58 -17.43
CA PRO A 2 -14.06 14.65 -17.42
C PRO A 2 -12.81 14.22 -16.61
N ASP A 3 -11.62 14.57 -17.09
CA ASP A 3 -10.34 14.04 -16.60
C ASP A 3 -10.08 14.33 -15.11
N TRP A 4 -10.54 15.49 -14.62
CA TRP A 4 -10.41 15.88 -13.21
C TRP A 4 -11.17 14.94 -12.25
N LEU A 5 -12.29 14.38 -12.70
CA LEU A 5 -13.08 13.43 -11.91
C LEU A 5 -12.34 12.08 -11.80
N GLN A 6 -11.62 11.68 -12.84
CA GLN A 6 -10.79 10.48 -12.78
C GLN A 6 -9.67 10.63 -11.75
N TYR A 7 -8.95 11.75 -11.74
CA TYR A 7 -7.90 11.97 -10.74
C TYR A 7 -8.42 11.97 -9.30
N LEU A 8 -9.59 12.56 -9.06
CA LEU A 8 -10.26 12.54 -7.75
C LEU A 8 -10.64 11.13 -7.31
N LEU A 9 -11.21 10.33 -8.22
CA LEU A 9 -11.57 8.94 -7.95
C LEU A 9 -10.33 8.09 -7.68
N LEU A 10 -9.23 8.31 -8.40
CA LEU A 10 -7.96 7.61 -8.18
C LEU A 10 -7.35 7.98 -6.82
N ALA A 11 -7.38 9.25 -6.43
CA ALA A 11 -6.90 9.69 -5.13
C ALA A 11 -7.72 9.07 -3.98
N ALA A 12 -9.06 9.07 -4.10
CA ALA A 12 -9.94 8.46 -3.11
C ALA A 12 -9.75 6.93 -3.03
N ALA A 13 -9.68 6.25 -4.17
CA ALA A 13 -9.43 4.82 -4.24
C ALA A 13 -8.05 4.47 -3.64
N GLY A 14 -7.02 5.26 -3.95
CA GLY A 14 -5.68 5.12 -3.38
C GLY A 14 -5.67 5.30 -1.86
N ALA A 15 -6.40 6.29 -1.33
CA ALA A 15 -6.51 6.51 0.11
C ALA A 15 -7.20 5.32 0.81
N VAL A 16 -8.37 4.90 0.33
CA VAL A 16 -9.13 3.77 0.89
C VAL A 16 -8.32 2.49 0.83
N SER A 17 -7.78 2.19 -0.36
CA SER A 17 -6.94 1.01 -0.55
C SER A 17 -5.70 1.06 0.33
N GLY A 18 -5.14 2.24 0.55
CA GLY A 18 -3.99 2.44 1.41
C GLY A 18 -4.31 2.11 2.87
N THR A 19 -5.42 2.64 3.39
CA THR A 19 -5.89 2.31 4.75
C THR A 19 -6.17 0.82 4.91
N LEU A 20 -6.83 0.20 3.93
CA LEU A 20 -7.10 -1.23 3.94
C LEU A 20 -5.82 -2.07 3.90
N ASN A 21 -4.80 -1.62 3.18
CA ASN A 21 -3.53 -2.33 3.12
C ASN A 21 -2.79 -2.27 4.48
N VAL A 22 -2.84 -1.13 5.20
CA VAL A 22 -2.27 -1.02 6.56
C VAL A 22 -3.04 -1.88 7.58
N VAL A 23 -4.36 -1.93 7.49
CA VAL A 23 -5.22 -2.61 8.49
C VAL A 23 -5.33 -4.12 8.24
N ALA A 24 -5.53 -4.52 6.99
CA ALA A 24 -5.88 -5.89 6.61
C ALA A 24 -4.86 -6.57 5.68
N GLY A 25 -3.83 -5.86 5.20
CA GLY A 25 -2.82 -6.40 4.28
C GLY A 25 -3.33 -6.69 2.84
N GLY A 26 -4.63 -6.50 2.58
CA GLY A 26 -5.28 -6.87 1.33
C GLY A 26 -5.54 -5.73 0.34
N GLY A 27 -5.14 -4.49 0.63
CA GLY A 27 -5.45 -3.35 -0.25
C GLY A 27 -4.84 -3.48 -1.66
N SER A 28 -3.75 -4.23 -1.80
CA SER A 28 -3.17 -4.58 -3.11
C SER A 28 -4.14 -5.31 -4.06
N PHE A 29 -5.13 -6.04 -3.51
CA PHE A 29 -6.18 -6.67 -4.30
C PHE A 29 -7.13 -5.65 -4.96
N LEU A 30 -7.18 -4.41 -4.46
CA LEU A 30 -7.95 -3.32 -5.06
C LEU A 30 -7.09 -2.47 -6.00
N THR A 31 -5.86 -2.12 -5.62
CA THR A 31 -4.98 -1.29 -6.47
C THR A 31 -4.62 -1.97 -7.78
N LEU A 32 -4.32 -3.27 -7.78
CA LEU A 32 -3.87 -3.97 -8.99
C LEU A 32 -4.95 -4.05 -10.08
N PRO A 33 -6.19 -4.50 -9.81
CA PRO A 33 -7.25 -4.49 -10.82
C PRO A 33 -7.57 -3.08 -11.31
N ILE A 34 -7.52 -2.07 -10.44
CA ILE A 34 -7.75 -0.67 -10.83
C ILE A 34 -6.65 -0.20 -11.80
N LEU A 35 -5.38 -0.42 -11.49
CA LEU A 35 -4.26 -0.04 -12.37
C LEU A 35 -4.32 -0.77 -13.72
N ILE A 36 -4.64 -2.07 -13.71
CA ILE A 36 -4.79 -2.86 -14.93
C ILE A 36 -5.99 -2.37 -15.75
N PHE A 37 -7.12 -2.06 -15.09
CA PHE A 37 -8.31 -1.50 -15.74
C PHE A 37 -8.04 -0.14 -16.38
N LEU A 38 -7.16 0.68 -15.78
CA LEU A 38 -6.69 1.95 -16.35
C LEU A 38 -5.69 1.77 -17.50
N GLY A 39 -5.37 0.53 -17.88
CA GLY A 39 -4.56 0.20 -19.04
C GLY A 39 -3.09 -0.07 -18.74
N LEU A 40 -2.66 -0.14 -17.47
CA LEU A 40 -1.27 -0.53 -17.17
C LEU A 40 -1.08 -2.04 -17.42
N PRO A 41 0.03 -2.45 -18.06
CA PRO A 41 0.40 -3.86 -18.12
C PRO A 41 0.53 -4.46 -16.71
N PRO A 42 0.16 -5.73 -16.48
CA PRO A 42 0.16 -6.33 -15.13
C PRO A 42 1.50 -6.25 -14.39
N GLY A 43 2.62 -6.38 -15.12
CA GLY A 43 3.96 -6.25 -14.54
C GLY A 43 4.27 -4.83 -14.06
N VAL A 44 3.88 -3.82 -14.83
CA VAL A 44 4.07 -2.40 -14.47
C VAL A 44 3.15 -2.04 -13.31
N ALA A 45 1.87 -2.46 -13.36
CA ALA A 45 0.92 -2.27 -12.27
C ALA A 45 1.42 -2.88 -10.95
N ASN A 46 1.99 -4.09 -10.98
CA ASN A 46 2.60 -4.72 -9.81
C ASN A 46 3.82 -3.94 -9.30
N GLY A 47 4.71 -3.52 -10.21
CA GLY A 47 5.86 -2.69 -9.87
C GLY A 47 5.45 -1.39 -9.17
N THR A 48 4.48 -0.66 -9.72
CA THR A 48 3.92 0.56 -9.12
C THR A 48 3.35 0.28 -7.73
N ASN A 49 2.59 -0.81 -7.58
CA ASN A 49 2.00 -1.18 -6.29
C ASN A 49 3.06 -1.48 -5.22
N ARG A 50 4.17 -2.16 -5.57
CA ARG A 50 5.26 -2.45 -4.61
C ARG A 50 5.91 -1.18 -4.06
N ILE A 51 6.13 -0.16 -4.90
CA ILE A 51 6.67 1.14 -4.45
C ILE A 51 5.69 1.80 -3.47
N SER A 52 4.40 1.78 -3.78
CA SER A 52 3.35 2.32 -2.90
C SER A 52 3.33 1.63 -1.55
N ILE A 53 3.41 0.29 -1.51
CA ILE A 53 3.44 -0.49 -0.27
C ILE A 53 4.68 -0.17 0.55
N LEU A 54 5.85 -0.05 -0.08
CA LEU A 54 7.10 0.25 0.62
C LEU A 54 7.02 1.59 1.35
N LEU A 55 6.56 2.63 0.66
CA LEU A 55 6.36 3.95 1.26
C LEU A 55 5.30 3.92 2.37
N GLN A 56 4.20 3.22 2.12
CA GLN A 56 3.14 3.06 3.12
C GLN A 56 3.62 2.35 4.38
N ASN A 57 4.37 1.25 4.24
CA ASN A 57 4.92 0.51 5.36
C ASN A 57 5.90 1.36 6.17
N ALA A 58 6.73 2.18 5.50
CA ALA A 58 7.64 3.10 6.18
C ALA A 58 6.87 4.15 7.02
N VAL A 59 5.82 4.75 6.43
CA VAL A 59 4.97 5.73 7.14
C VAL A 59 4.19 5.07 8.28
N ALA A 60 3.64 3.88 8.06
CA ALA A 60 2.90 3.12 9.07
C ALA A 60 3.80 2.74 10.25
N ALA A 61 4.99 2.20 9.98
CA ALA A 61 5.97 1.86 11.01
C ALA A 61 6.38 3.10 11.82
N TRP A 62 6.68 4.22 11.15
CA TRP A 62 7.00 5.48 11.83
C TRP A 62 5.85 6.01 12.67
N SER A 63 4.62 5.97 12.14
CA SER A 63 3.42 6.42 12.85
C SER A 63 3.17 5.57 14.09
N PHE A 64 3.17 4.25 13.97
CA PHE A 64 2.96 3.34 15.11
C PHE A 64 4.05 3.44 16.18
N ASP A 65 5.31 3.64 15.77
CA ASP A 65 6.40 3.88 16.71
C ASP A 65 6.20 5.20 17.48
N ARG A 66 5.77 6.27 16.79
CA ARG A 66 5.46 7.56 17.43
C ARG A 66 4.31 7.46 18.44
N TYR A 67 3.31 6.61 18.18
CA TYR A 67 2.22 6.37 19.12
C TYR A 67 2.57 5.38 20.25
N GLY A 68 3.79 4.84 20.27
CA GLY A 68 4.26 3.91 21.30
C GLY A 68 3.56 2.55 21.27
N VAL A 69 2.84 2.22 20.19
CA VAL A 69 2.11 0.95 20.03
C VAL A 69 2.93 -0.13 19.32
N LEU A 70 4.16 0.20 18.93
CA LEU A 70 5.04 -0.67 18.16
C LEU A 70 6.03 -1.41 19.06
N ASP A 71 5.85 -2.72 19.23
CA ASP A 71 6.88 -3.55 19.85
C ASP A 71 8.03 -3.81 18.86
N ARG A 72 9.12 -3.08 19.05
CA ARG A 72 10.33 -3.15 18.23
C ARG A 72 10.95 -4.54 18.19
N ARG A 73 10.82 -5.33 19.26
CA ARG A 73 11.34 -6.70 19.29
C ARG A 73 10.53 -7.60 18.36
N SER A 74 9.21 -7.57 18.48
CA SER A 74 8.31 -8.32 17.59
C SER A 74 8.43 -7.87 16.13
N LEU A 75 8.62 -6.57 15.89
CA LEU A 75 8.86 -6.02 14.56
C LEU A 75 10.09 -6.65 13.89
N VAL A 76 11.24 -6.68 14.57
CA VAL A 76 12.47 -7.26 14.01
C VAL A 76 12.29 -8.76 13.74
N TRP A 77 11.64 -9.48 14.66
CA TRP A 77 11.34 -10.91 14.49
C TRP A 77 10.39 -11.20 13.32
N ALA A 78 9.46 -10.30 13.02
CA ALA A 78 8.57 -10.43 11.87
C ALA A 78 9.21 -9.94 10.56
N ALA A 79 10.04 -8.90 10.60
CA ALA A 79 10.65 -8.28 9.43
C ALA A 79 11.72 -9.16 8.79
N VAL A 80 12.53 -9.86 9.58
CA VAL A 80 13.58 -10.77 9.07
C VAL A 80 13.03 -11.84 8.14
N PRO A 81 12.05 -12.68 8.54
CA PRO A 81 11.46 -13.66 7.63
C PRO A 81 10.66 -13.03 6.49
N ALA A 82 10.00 -11.89 6.73
CA ALA A 82 9.21 -11.20 5.70
C ALA A 82 10.07 -10.60 4.57
N THR A 83 11.35 -10.29 4.83
CA THR A 83 12.29 -9.74 3.84
C THR A 83 13.21 -10.80 3.23
N ALA A 84 13.37 -11.95 3.89
CA ALA A 84 14.18 -13.06 3.40
C ALA A 84 13.45 -13.97 2.41
N GLY A 85 12.11 -13.91 2.37
CA GLY A 85 11.25 -14.66 1.45
C GLY A 85 11.06 -14.01 0.09
#